data_AF-A0A8H5GRT2-F1
#
_entry.id   AF-A0A8H5GRT2-F1
#
_cell.length_a   1.000
_cell.length_b   1.000
_cell.length_c   1.000
_cell.angle_alpha   90.00
_cell.angle_beta   90.00
_cell.angle_gamma   90.00
#
_symmetry.space_group_name_H-M   'P 1'
#
loop_
_entity.id
_entity.type
_entity.pdbx_description
1 polymer ?
#
loop_
_entity_poly.entity_id
_entity_poly.type
_entity_poly.pdbx_seq_one_letter_code
_entity_poly.pdbx_strand_id
1 'polypeptide(L)'
;MTAQLLDDSEQDGADEERLDLIDPLRRLRMVNGQENSGTSDLASSELLSILPGQQYSMQDKTLQLTFLKNQDHNTSGLISVTLLVDATPGCGGIVWPAGQILSNYLVRKGCDHLEGKNVLELGSGTGLVGLVAASLGAKGVWITDQKPLLDIMQQNVSVNNLHSSCIVSELDWFAS
;
A
#
# COMPACT_ATOMS: atom_id res chain seq x y z
N MET A 1 -41.84 31.72 -8.90
CA MET A 1 -42.20 30.30 -8.68
C MET A 1 -40.97 29.50 -9.08
N THR A 2 -40.18 29.12 -8.08
CA THR A 2 -38.81 28.59 -8.19
C THR A 2 -38.85 27.09 -8.45
N ALA A 3 -38.24 26.64 -9.55
CA ALA A 3 -37.94 25.23 -9.78
C ALA A 3 -36.62 24.89 -9.06
N GLN A 4 -36.67 23.93 -8.14
CA GLN A 4 -35.49 23.33 -7.51
C GLN A 4 -34.91 22.28 -8.47
N LEU A 5 -33.65 22.48 -8.86
CA LEU A 5 -32.81 21.46 -9.47
C LEU A 5 -32.28 20.61 -8.31
N LEU A 6 -32.78 19.38 -8.18
CA LEU A 6 -32.21 18.36 -7.32
C LEU A 6 -31.06 17.68 -8.07
N ASP A 7 -30.01 17.38 -7.31
CA ASP A 7 -28.69 16.93 -7.73
C ASP A 7 -28.73 15.44 -8.11
N ASP A 8 -28.70 15.15 -9.41
CA ASP A 8 -28.72 13.78 -9.97
C ASP A 8 -27.44 12.97 -9.62
N SER A 9 -26.41 13.59 -9.02
CA SER A 9 -25.13 12.93 -8.75
C SER A 9 -25.12 12.04 -7.49
N GLU A 10 -25.97 12.33 -6.50
CA GLU A 10 -26.06 11.52 -5.27
C GLU A 10 -26.80 10.20 -5.50
N GLN A 11 -27.65 10.14 -6.53
CA GLN A 11 -28.50 8.99 -6.83
C GLN A 11 -27.75 7.86 -7.55
N ASP A 12 -26.76 8.23 -8.38
CA ASP A 12 -25.92 7.29 -9.14
C ASP A 12 -24.97 6.49 -8.23
N GLY A 13 -24.36 7.14 -7.23
CA GLY A 13 -23.46 6.49 -6.27
C GLY A 13 -24.17 5.52 -5.31
N ALA A 14 -25.40 5.83 -4.91
CA ALA A 14 -26.20 4.97 -4.03
C ALA A 14 -26.65 3.69 -4.74
N ASP A 15 -26.94 3.78 -6.05
CA ASP A 15 -27.27 2.62 -6.87
C ASP A 15 -26.04 1.77 -7.18
N GLU A 16 -24.86 2.38 -7.38
CA GLU A 16 -23.60 1.65 -7.51
C GLU A 16 -23.24 0.84 -6.24
N GLU A 17 -23.28 1.47 -5.07
CA GLU A 17 -22.97 0.80 -3.79
C GLU A 17 -23.93 -0.37 -3.55
N ARG A 18 -25.21 -0.21 -3.91
CA ARG A 18 -26.21 -1.27 -3.82
C ARG A 18 -25.90 -2.44 -4.75
N LEU A 19 -25.33 -2.17 -5.92
CA LEU A 19 -24.97 -3.20 -6.89
C LEU A 19 -23.67 -3.92 -6.49
N ASP A 20 -22.73 -3.23 -5.86
CA ASP A 20 -21.52 -3.84 -5.29
C ASP A 20 -21.86 -4.72 -4.07
N LEU A 21 -22.92 -4.40 -3.32
CA LEU A 21 -23.45 -5.28 -2.26
C LEU A 21 -24.12 -6.55 -2.82
N ILE A 22 -24.76 -6.47 -3.99
CA ILE A 22 -25.48 -7.59 -4.61
C ILE A 22 -24.52 -8.52 -5.36
N ASP A 23 -23.52 -7.96 -6.05
CA ASP A 23 -22.48 -8.73 -6.74
C ASP A 23 -21.11 -8.07 -6.54
N PRO A 24 -20.40 -8.39 -5.44
CA PRO A 24 -19.11 -7.77 -5.10
C PRO A 24 -18.02 -7.97 -6.16
N LEU A 25 -18.19 -8.97 -7.03
CA LEU A 25 -17.23 -9.30 -8.10
C LEU A 25 -17.69 -8.83 -9.48
N ARG A 26 -18.78 -8.04 -9.57
CA ARG A 26 -19.32 -7.52 -10.83
C ARG A 26 -18.27 -6.78 -11.64
N ARG A 27 -17.50 -5.90 -10.99
CA ARG A 27 -16.42 -5.13 -11.62
C ARG A 27 -15.32 -6.02 -12.20
N LEU A 28 -15.05 -7.18 -11.58
CA LEU A 28 -14.07 -8.15 -12.07
C LEU A 28 -14.58 -8.92 -13.30
N ARG A 29 -15.87 -9.26 -13.34
CA ARG A 29 -16.48 -10.02 -14.45
C ARG A 29 -16.63 -9.22 -15.72
N MET A 30 -16.82 -7.90 -15.62
CA MET A 30 -16.92 -7.01 -16.78
C MET A 30 -15.59 -6.85 -17.55
N VAL A 31 -14.46 -7.29 -16.98
CA VAL A 31 -13.12 -7.23 -17.60
C VAL A 31 -12.86 -8.38 -18.57
N ASN A 32 -13.68 -9.44 -18.59
CA ASN A 32 -13.43 -10.63 -19.42
C ASN A 32 -13.69 -10.47 -20.93
N GLY A 33 -13.86 -9.24 -21.43
CA GLY A 33 -14.10 -8.95 -22.85
C GLY A 33 -13.04 -8.09 -23.54
N GLN A 34 -12.07 -7.54 -22.79
CA GLN A 34 -10.90 -6.87 -23.35
C GLN A 34 -9.67 -7.41 -22.64
N GLU A 35 -8.69 -7.88 -23.41
CA GLU A 35 -7.39 -8.31 -22.91
C GLU A 35 -6.79 -7.17 -22.09
N ASN A 36 -6.79 -7.32 -20.76
CA ASN A 36 -6.23 -6.31 -19.89
C ASN A 36 -4.74 -6.58 -19.71
N SER A 37 -3.91 -5.87 -20.47
CA SER A 37 -2.55 -5.56 -20.05
C SER A 37 -2.65 -4.60 -18.86
N GLY A 38 -3.04 -5.10 -17.68
CA GLY A 38 -3.36 -4.30 -16.49
C GLY A 38 -2.22 -3.44 -15.93
N THR A 39 -1.03 -3.50 -16.54
CA THR A 39 0.07 -2.59 -16.27
C THR A 39 -0.02 -1.27 -17.06
N SER A 40 -0.68 -1.21 -18.22
CA SER A 40 -0.74 -0.01 -19.08
C SER A 40 -1.78 1.03 -18.65
N ASP A 41 -2.90 0.59 -18.08
CA ASP A 41 -3.99 1.50 -17.71
C ASP A 41 -3.73 2.20 -16.37
N LEU A 42 -3.06 1.51 -15.43
CA LEU A 42 -2.52 2.15 -14.24
C LEU A 42 -1.34 3.07 -14.59
N ALA A 43 -0.54 2.73 -15.62
CA ALA A 43 0.55 3.55 -16.13
C ALA A 43 0.08 4.91 -16.68
N SER A 44 -1.17 5.00 -17.10
CA SER A 44 -1.76 6.16 -17.79
C SER A 44 -2.57 7.08 -16.88
N SER A 45 -2.74 6.71 -15.61
CA SER A 45 -3.47 7.53 -14.64
C SER A 45 -2.59 8.69 -14.15
N GLU A 46 -3.15 9.90 -14.04
CA GLU A 46 -2.52 11.11 -13.47
C GLU A 46 -1.88 10.87 -12.08
N LEU A 47 -2.21 9.77 -11.41
CA LEU A 47 -1.53 9.29 -10.21
C LEU A 47 -0.03 9.07 -10.40
N LEU A 48 0.44 8.53 -11.54
CA LEU A 48 1.88 8.29 -11.75
C LEU A 48 2.67 9.56 -12.04
N SER A 49 2.05 10.63 -12.53
CA SER A 49 2.72 11.93 -12.70
C SER A 49 2.96 12.64 -11.37
N ILE A 50 2.23 12.25 -10.31
CA ILE A 50 2.35 12.79 -8.94
C ILE A 50 3.36 11.98 -8.10
N LEU A 51 3.68 10.75 -8.51
CA LEU A 51 4.63 9.91 -7.78
C LEU A 51 6.06 10.36 -8.07
N PRO A 52 6.91 10.53 -7.04
CA PRO A 52 8.32 10.85 -7.23
C PRO A 52 8.96 9.79 -8.12
N GLY A 53 9.72 10.23 -9.13
CA GLY A 53 10.36 9.33 -10.09
C GLY A 53 11.12 8.21 -9.39
N GLN A 54 10.68 6.97 -9.60
CA GLN A 54 11.27 5.81 -8.98
C GLN A 54 12.60 5.49 -9.68
N GLN A 55 13.72 5.64 -8.96
CA GLN A 55 15.00 5.10 -9.43
C GLN A 55 15.09 3.63 -9.01
N TYR A 56 14.65 2.74 -9.90
CA TYR A 56 14.86 1.31 -9.74
C TYR A 56 16.29 0.94 -10.18
N SER A 57 17.12 0.46 -9.25
CA SER A 57 18.41 -0.12 -9.59
C SER A 57 18.22 -1.61 -9.90
N MET A 58 18.30 -1.98 -11.17
CA MET A 58 18.17 -3.36 -11.67
C MET A 58 19.29 -4.30 -11.20
N GLN A 59 20.33 -3.79 -10.53
CA GLN A 59 21.53 -4.60 -10.30
C GLN A 59 21.33 -5.71 -9.24
N ASP A 60 20.41 -5.58 -8.27
CA ASP A 60 20.34 -6.49 -7.10
C ASP A 60 18.91 -6.79 -6.58
N LYS A 61 17.86 -6.71 -7.41
CA LYS A 61 16.45 -6.90 -6.97
C LYS A 61 16.07 -6.06 -5.74
N THR A 62 16.75 -4.94 -5.52
CA THR A 62 16.60 -4.11 -4.32
C THR A 62 16.11 -2.72 -4.71
N LEU A 63 15.10 -2.23 -4.01
CA LEU A 63 14.48 -0.92 -4.17
C LEU A 63 14.58 -0.16 -2.84
N GLN A 64 15.20 1.03 -2.86
CA GLN A 64 15.23 1.91 -1.70
C GLN A 64 14.24 3.06 -1.89
N LEU A 65 13.34 3.26 -0.92
CA LEU A 65 12.36 4.34 -0.92
C LEU A 65 12.64 5.29 0.25
N THR A 66 12.61 6.59 -0.02
CA THR A 66 12.86 7.62 1.00
C THR A 66 11.69 8.58 1.08
N PHE A 67 11.20 8.80 2.29
CA PHE A 67 10.05 9.65 2.61
C PHE A 67 10.50 10.83 3.47
N LEU A 68 10.05 12.03 3.10
CA LEU A 68 10.37 13.26 3.81
C LEU A 68 9.34 13.52 4.91
N LYS A 69 9.78 13.68 6.16
CA LYS A 69 8.91 14.14 7.26
C LYS A 69 8.56 15.61 7.07
N ASN A 70 7.35 16.01 7.49
CA ASN A 70 6.96 17.42 7.52
C ASN A 70 7.86 18.21 8.50
N GLN A 71 8.12 19.46 8.16
CA GLN A 71 8.95 20.37 8.95
C GLN A 71 8.19 20.82 10.19
N ASP A 72 8.37 20.13 11.31
CA ASP A 72 8.19 20.76 12.61
C ASP A 72 9.48 21.51 12.96
N HIS A 73 9.34 22.67 13.61
CA HIS A 73 10.33 23.75 13.76
C HIS A 73 11.78 23.41 14.21
N ASN A 74 12.17 22.15 14.37
CA ASN A 74 13.54 21.78 14.74
C ASN A 74 14.09 20.43 14.22
N THR A 75 13.39 19.65 13.39
CA THR A 75 13.95 18.36 12.90
C THR A 75 13.43 17.97 11.51
N SER A 76 14.23 18.23 10.48
CA SER A 76 14.08 17.58 9.18
C SER A 76 14.53 16.11 9.30
N GLY A 77 13.58 15.17 9.31
CA GLY A 77 13.89 13.74 9.32
C GLY A 77 13.55 13.07 7.99
N LEU A 78 14.36 12.09 7.59
CA LEU A 78 14.07 11.20 6.47
C LEU A 78 13.78 9.80 7.02
N ILE A 79 12.80 9.12 6.43
CA ILE A 79 12.61 7.68 6.63
C ILE A 79 13.00 7.00 5.33
N SER A 80 14.00 6.13 5.38
CA SER A 80 14.40 5.31 4.25
C SER A 80 14.11 3.84 4.54
N VAL A 81 13.45 3.17 3.61
CA VAL A 81 13.14 1.74 3.67
C VAL A 81 13.76 1.06 2.45
N THR A 82 14.50 -0.01 2.69
CA THR A 82 15.09 -0.86 1.65
C THR A 82 14.24 -2.11 1.48
N LEU A 83 13.87 -2.44 0.25
CA LEU A 83 13.03 -3.59 -0.07
C LEU A 83 13.72 -4.48 -1.10
N LEU A 84 13.83 -5.75 -0.78
CA LEU A 84 13.98 -6.80 -1.78
C LEU A 84 12.63 -6.96 -2.48
N VAL A 85 12.68 -7.06 -3.80
CA VAL A 85 11.51 -7.26 -4.66
C VAL A 85 11.70 -8.49 -5.54
N ASP A 86 10.66 -9.31 -5.64
CA ASP A 86 10.64 -10.49 -6.48
C ASP A 86 9.25 -10.74 -7.04
N ALA A 87 9.10 -10.66 -8.36
CA ALA A 87 7.82 -10.94 -9.03
C ALA A 87 7.55 -12.44 -9.24
N THR A 88 8.53 -13.31 -8.92
CA THR A 88 8.45 -14.77 -9.13
C THR A 88 7.25 -15.44 -8.43
N PRO A 89 6.93 -15.17 -7.16
CA PRO A 89 5.75 -15.75 -6.49
C PRO A 89 4.41 -15.10 -6.91
N GLY A 90 4.44 -14.13 -7.83
CA GLY A 90 3.29 -13.34 -8.26
C GLY A 90 3.51 -11.84 -8.07
N CYS A 91 2.46 -11.06 -8.28
CA CYS A 91 2.52 -9.60 -8.21
C CYS A 91 2.64 -9.03 -6.78
N GLY A 92 2.57 -9.87 -5.76
CA GLY A 92 2.68 -9.43 -4.36
C GLY A 92 4.11 -9.10 -3.91
N GLY A 93 5.14 -9.64 -4.57
CA GLY A 93 6.54 -9.38 -4.22
C GLY A 93 7.14 -8.13 -4.87
N ILE A 94 6.32 -7.28 -5.50
CA ILE A 94 6.71 -5.96 -6.00
C ILE A 94 6.02 -4.84 -5.21
N VAL A 95 6.59 -3.64 -5.24
CA VAL A 95 5.98 -2.48 -4.60
C VAL A 95 4.89 -1.89 -5.48
N TRP A 96 3.70 -1.73 -4.92
CA TRP A 96 2.57 -1.09 -5.58
C TRP A 96 2.53 0.42 -5.33
N PRO A 97 2.07 1.23 -6.32
CA PRO A 97 1.88 2.67 -6.16
C PRO A 97 1.04 3.05 -4.92
N ALA A 98 -0.04 2.31 -4.65
CA ALA A 98 -0.89 2.55 -3.48
C ALA A 98 -0.13 2.44 -2.14
N GLY A 99 0.76 1.45 -2.02
CA GLY A 99 1.60 1.27 -0.82
C GLY A 99 2.55 2.45 -0.61
N GLN A 100 3.14 2.99 -1.68
CA GLN A 100 3.99 4.18 -1.59
C GLN A 100 3.22 5.43 -1.16
N ILE A 101 2.02 5.62 -1.72
CA ILE A 101 1.13 6.75 -1.37
C ILE A 101 0.75 6.67 0.11
N LEU A 102 0.34 5.49 0.58
CA LEU A 102 -0.02 5.28 1.98
C LEU A 102 1.17 5.48 2.91
N SER A 103 2.35 4.96 2.58
CA SER A 103 3.59 5.20 3.33
C SER A 103 3.91 6.70 3.44
N ASN A 104 3.84 7.43 2.33
CA ASN A 104 4.06 8.87 2.32
C ASN A 104 3.02 9.63 3.16
N TYR A 105 1.76 9.18 3.13
CA TYR A 105 0.70 9.73 3.98
C TYR A 105 1.00 9.51 5.46
N LEU A 106 1.41 8.31 5.87
CA LEU A 106 1.78 8.01 7.27
C LEU A 106 2.97 8.86 7.73
N VAL A 107 4.00 9.00 6.89
CA VAL A 107 5.16 9.86 7.19
C VAL A 107 4.74 11.32 7.37
N ARG A 108 3.82 11.82 6.54
CA ARG A 108 3.28 13.18 6.63
C ARG A 108 2.39 13.41 7.86
N LYS A 109 1.73 12.36 8.36
CA LYS A 109 0.94 12.42 9.60
C LYS A 109 1.82 12.58 10.86
N GLY A 110 3.11 12.27 10.76
CA GLY A 110 4.06 12.43 11.86
C GLY A 110 4.18 11.17 12.73
N CYS A 111 5.24 11.12 13.54
CA CYS A 111 5.55 9.96 14.38
C CYS A 111 4.48 9.75 15.46
N ASP A 112 4.00 10.84 16.07
CA ASP A 112 2.96 10.88 17.10
C ASP A 112 1.66 10.18 16.66
N HIS A 113 1.41 10.05 15.36
CA HIS A 113 0.22 9.38 14.86
C HIS A 113 0.22 7.88 15.13
N LEU A 114 1.40 7.25 15.11
CA LEU A 114 1.56 5.80 15.29
C LEU A 114 2.29 5.43 16.58
N GLU A 115 2.94 6.39 17.24
CA GLU A 115 3.72 6.15 18.44
C GLU A 115 2.91 5.39 19.51
N GLY A 116 3.49 4.30 20.00
CA GLY A 116 2.88 3.49 21.06
C GLY A 116 1.70 2.61 20.64
N LYS A 117 1.26 2.67 19.37
CA LYS A 117 0.12 1.87 18.86
C LYS A 117 0.57 0.51 18.33
N ASN A 118 -0.33 -0.47 18.39
CA ASN A 118 -0.19 -1.73 17.67
C ASN A 118 -0.84 -1.59 16.29
N VAL A 119 -0.16 -2.03 15.23
CA VAL A 119 -0.61 -1.92 13.83
C VAL A 119 -0.71 -3.31 13.22
N LEU A 120 -1.79 -3.58 12.49
CA LEU A 120 -1.96 -4.77 11.66
C LEU A 120 -2.10 -4.33 10.20
N GLU A 121 -1.27 -4.86 9.33
CA GLU A 121 -1.36 -4.68 7.87
C GLU A 121 -1.84 -5.98 7.23
N LEU A 122 -2.86 -5.88 6.37
CA LEU A 122 -3.47 -6.98 5.63
C LEU A 122 -3.05 -6.87 4.16
N GLY A 123 -2.57 -7.96 3.55
CA GLY A 123 -2.11 -7.93 2.16
C GLY A 123 -0.84 -7.08 2.01
N SER A 124 0.13 -7.32 2.89
CA SER A 124 1.35 -6.52 3.01
C SER A 124 2.27 -6.58 1.79
N GLY A 125 2.20 -7.64 0.97
CA GLY A 125 3.07 -7.82 -0.18
C GLY A 125 4.56 -7.82 0.20
N THR A 126 5.26 -6.74 -0.14
CA THR A 126 6.66 -6.51 0.26
C THR A 126 6.83 -6.09 1.73
N GLY A 127 5.76 -5.68 2.40
CA GLY A 127 5.75 -5.14 3.76
C GLY A 127 6.02 -3.64 3.85
N LEU A 128 6.06 -2.90 2.74
CA LEU A 128 6.45 -1.49 2.71
C LEU A 128 5.72 -0.63 3.76
N VAL A 129 4.38 -0.71 3.84
CA VAL A 129 3.63 0.20 4.71
C VAL A 129 3.85 -0.15 6.17
N GLY A 130 3.83 -1.44 6.53
CA GLY A 130 4.15 -1.89 7.88
C GLY A 130 5.56 -1.53 8.33
N LEU A 131 6.56 -1.63 7.45
CA LEU A 131 7.94 -1.22 7.75
C LEU A 131 8.05 0.30 7.99
N VAL A 132 7.29 1.10 7.24
CA VAL A 132 7.18 2.55 7.48
C VAL A 132 6.48 2.83 8.81
N ALA A 133 5.40 2.11 9.13
CA ALA A 133 4.71 2.23 10.41
C ALA A 133 5.63 1.89 11.60
N ALA A 134 6.44 0.84 11.49
CA ALA A 134 7.43 0.46 12.48
C ALA A 134 8.52 1.53 12.63
N SER A 135 9.01 2.08 11.51
CA SER A 135 9.98 3.19 11.48
C SER A 135 9.43 4.50 12.07
N LEU A 136 8.11 4.66 12.12
CA LEU A 136 7.42 5.81 12.72
C LEU A 136 7.18 5.66 14.23
N GLY A 137 7.61 4.56 14.85
CA GLY A 137 7.51 4.36 16.30
C GLY A 137 6.27 3.60 16.76
N ALA A 138 5.58 2.89 15.86
CA ALA A 138 4.57 1.92 16.28
C ALA A 138 5.17 0.93 17.29
N LYS A 139 4.42 0.63 18.36
CA LYS A 139 4.86 -0.27 19.45
C LYS A 139 5.09 -1.69 18.94
N GLY A 140 4.22 -2.15 18.06
CA GLY A 140 4.30 -3.46 17.43
C GLY A 140 3.50 -3.45 16.13
N VAL A 141 4.11 -3.96 15.07
CA VAL A 141 3.52 -4.06 13.74
C VAL A 141 3.43 -5.53 13.36
N TRP A 142 2.26 -5.96 12.89
CA TRP A 142 2.06 -7.26 12.27
C TRP A 142 1.82 -7.03 10.78
N ILE A 143 2.72 -7.54 9.95
CA ILE A 143 2.53 -7.56 8.50
C ILE A 143 2.08 -8.95 8.10
N THR A 144 0.99 -9.02 7.32
CA THR A 144 0.33 -10.29 7.01
C THR A 144 0.02 -10.43 5.54
N ASP A 145 0.25 -11.63 5.03
CA ASP A 145 -0.05 -12.01 3.65
C ASP A 145 -0.11 -13.55 3.54
N GLN A 146 -0.34 -14.05 2.32
CA GLN A 146 -0.34 -15.47 2.00
C GLN A 146 1.07 -16.06 2.12
N LYS A 147 1.12 -17.38 2.35
CA LYS A 147 2.36 -18.17 2.51
C LYS A 147 3.49 -17.84 1.52
N PRO A 148 3.24 -17.64 0.20
CA PRO A 148 4.31 -17.37 -0.76
C PRO A 148 5.09 -16.07 -0.51
N LEU A 149 4.55 -15.12 0.27
CA LEU A 149 5.18 -13.82 0.51
C LEU A 149 5.85 -13.70 1.88
N LEU A 150 5.75 -14.72 2.73
CA LEU A 150 6.32 -14.67 4.07
C LEU A 150 7.84 -14.48 4.04
N ASP A 151 8.53 -15.20 3.15
CA ASP A 151 9.99 -15.15 3.05
C ASP A 151 10.48 -13.75 2.65
N ILE A 152 9.88 -13.14 1.63
CA ILE A 152 10.29 -11.80 1.17
C ILE A 152 9.98 -10.73 2.22
N MET A 153 8.83 -10.83 2.92
CA MET A 153 8.51 -9.95 4.04
C MET A 153 9.53 -10.08 5.18
N GLN A 154 9.95 -11.29 5.52
CA GLN A 154 10.95 -11.52 6.58
C GLN A 154 12.31 -10.95 6.21
N GLN A 155 12.74 -11.12 4.97
CA GLN A 155 13.97 -10.50 4.48
C GLN A 155 13.88 -8.98 4.52
N ASN A 156 12.73 -8.40 4.15
CA ASN A 156 12.50 -6.96 4.20
C ASN A 156 12.47 -6.40 5.63
N VAL A 157 11.93 -7.14 6.59
CA VAL A 157 12.08 -6.80 8.02
C VAL A 157 13.55 -6.81 8.43
N SER A 158 14.30 -7.84 8.02
CA SER A 158 15.70 -8.02 8.38
C SER A 158 16.60 -6.91 7.82
N VAL A 159 16.48 -6.58 6.53
CA VAL A 159 17.35 -5.57 5.88
C VAL A 159 17.14 -4.15 6.46
N ASN A 160 15.97 -3.88 7.05
CA ASN A 160 15.67 -2.63 7.73
C ASN A 160 15.93 -2.67 9.25
N ASN A 161 16.41 -3.80 9.80
CA ASN A 161 16.65 -3.99 11.23
C ASN A 161 15.39 -3.76 12.11
N LEU A 162 14.21 -4.16 11.60
CA LEU A 162 12.92 -3.93 12.27
C LEU A 162 12.36 -5.16 13.00
N HIS A 163 13.19 -6.19 13.24
CA HIS A 163 12.77 -7.44 13.87
C HIS A 163 12.22 -7.28 15.30
N SER A 164 12.57 -6.19 16.00
CA SER A 164 12.08 -5.91 17.35
C SER A 164 10.69 -5.27 17.38
N SER A 165 10.24 -4.68 16.27
CA SER A 165 8.99 -3.91 16.18
C SER A 165 8.05 -4.37 15.05
N CYS A 166 8.50 -5.23 14.15
CA CYS A 166 7.72 -5.74 13.03
C CYS A 166 7.77 -7.27 12.96
N ILE A 167 6.59 -7.90 13.00
CA ILE A 167 6.39 -9.35 13.03
C ILE A 167 5.69 -9.76 11.72
N VAL A 168 6.22 -10.78 11.07
CA VAL A 168 5.62 -11.38 9.88
C VAL A 168 4.73 -12.55 10.29
N SER A 169 3.50 -12.60 9.79
CA SER A 169 2.59 -13.73 10.01
C SER A 169 1.81 -14.08 8.75
N GLU A 170 1.47 -15.35 8.60
CA GLU A 170 0.53 -15.79 7.57
C GLU A 170 -0.88 -15.30 7.92
N LEU A 171 -1.58 -14.80 6.90
CA LEU A 171 -3.03 -14.62 6.93
C LEU A 171 -3.59 -14.88 5.53
N ASP A 172 -4.14 -16.07 5.34
CA ASP A 172 -4.94 -16.40 4.17
C ASP A 172 -6.41 -16.05 4.45
N TRP A 173 -6.96 -15.14 3.66
CA TRP A 173 -8.33 -14.65 3.80
C TRP A 173 -9.38 -15.74 3.52
N PHE A 174 -8.99 -16.81 2.83
CA PHE A 174 -9.87 -17.91 2.44
C PHE A 174 -9.59 -19.19 3.21
N ALA A 175 -8.72 -19.16 4.23
CA ALA A 175 -8.50 -20.31 5.10
C ALA A 175 -9.79 -20.63 5.88
N SER A 176 -10.35 -21.82 5.62
CA SER A 176 -11.53 -22.38 6.29
C SER A 176 -11.16 -23.22 7.51
#